data_AF-A0A7X3IEA9-F1
#
_entry.id   AF-A0A7X3IEA9-F1
#
_cell.length_a   1.000
_cell.length_b   1.000
_cell.length_c   1.000
_cell.angle_alpha   90.00
_cell.angle_beta   90.00
_cell.angle_gamma   90.00
#
_symmetry.space_group_name_H-M   'P 1'
#
loop_
_entity.id
_entity.type
_entity.pdbx_description
1 polymer ?
#
loop_
_entity_poly.entity_id
_entity_poly.type
_entity_poly.pdbx_seq_one_letter_code
_entity_poly.pdbx_strand_id
1 'polypeptide(L)'
;MLLSTWGNTGCSATEFVANFQHGDSNKQATACCYRHAGRLSSPFKALQIKGFGRIVGISYVAKKVFATMSERDEGTVLEQRLIREIEGVDQQIRGLQEQRRMLETLLLKARRENVATRTVSRRNSVGRILVETVIVEALKAAKRPLNNFELYQAVLLRDPTVKDTTFRSHLHRLAQRDQIVRASGRRGVWKVGPDHA
;
A
#
# COMPACT_ATOMS: atom_id res chain seq x y z
N MET A 1 -29.15 20.79 44.16
CA MET A 1 -27.98 20.91 45.06
C MET A 1 -27.08 19.71 44.83
N LEU A 2 -25.78 19.94 45.00
CA LEU A 2 -24.62 19.06 44.82
C LEU A 2 -23.98 19.02 43.43
N LEU A 3 -22.81 19.66 43.45
CA LEU A 3 -21.77 19.92 42.48
C LEU A 3 -20.87 18.70 42.24
N SER A 4 -20.10 18.80 41.13
CA SER A 4 -18.68 18.39 40.99
C SER A 4 -18.38 16.87 40.99
N THR A 5 -17.39 16.33 40.27
CA THR A 5 -16.06 16.81 39.90
C THR A 5 -15.56 16.16 38.60
N TRP A 6 -14.67 16.87 37.92
CA TRP A 6 -13.74 16.35 36.91
C TRP A 6 -12.57 15.61 37.57
N GLY A 7 -11.98 14.67 36.83
CA GLY A 7 -10.57 14.29 36.95
C GLY A 7 -10.32 12.86 37.37
N ASN A 8 -9.86 12.02 36.44
CA ASN A 8 -8.82 11.05 36.79
C ASN A 8 -7.94 10.70 35.59
N THR A 9 -6.67 11.07 35.71
CA THR A 9 -5.53 10.65 34.90
C THR A 9 -5.21 9.19 35.20
N GLY A 10 -5.01 8.38 34.15
CA GLY A 10 -4.58 7.01 34.29
C GLY A 10 -3.79 6.55 33.06
N CYS A 11 -2.55 6.99 32.94
CA CYS A 11 -1.54 6.27 32.19
C CYS A 11 -1.28 4.94 32.90
N SER A 12 -1.70 3.82 32.31
CA SER A 12 -1.20 2.50 32.68
C SER A 12 -0.42 1.92 31.51
N ALA A 13 0.90 1.94 31.65
CA ALA A 13 1.81 1.10 30.89
C ALA A 13 1.74 -0.32 31.47
N THR A 14 1.31 -1.30 30.68
CA THR A 14 1.64 -2.71 30.91
C THR A 14 1.65 -3.48 29.59
N GLU A 15 2.84 -4.04 29.31
CA GLU A 15 3.04 -5.38 28.78
C GLU A 15 2.68 -5.65 27.31
N PHE A 16 3.59 -5.22 26.44
CA PHE A 16 3.86 -5.88 25.17
C PHE A 16 5.03 -6.86 25.38
N VAL A 17 4.73 -8.15 25.59
CA VAL A 17 5.75 -9.21 25.62
C VAL A 17 5.79 -9.92 24.27
N ALA A 18 6.92 -9.67 23.60
CA ALA A 18 7.69 -10.47 22.67
C ALA A 18 7.15 -11.84 22.22
N ASN A 19 7.19 -12.05 20.89
CA ASN A 19 8.00 -13.12 20.32
C ASN A 19 8.12 -12.96 18.80
N PHE A 20 9.24 -12.40 18.32
CA PHE A 20 9.75 -12.75 16.99
C PHE A 20 11.24 -12.40 16.82
N GLN A 21 12.01 -13.47 16.68
CA GLN A 21 13.20 -13.67 15.83
C GLN A 21 14.54 -12.97 16.15
N HIS A 22 15.48 -13.85 16.51
CA HIS A 22 16.91 -13.77 16.21
C HIS A 22 17.22 -13.33 14.77
N GLY A 23 18.34 -12.61 14.60
CA GLY A 23 19.03 -12.56 13.33
C GLY A 23 19.78 -11.26 13.06
N ASP A 24 20.87 -11.06 13.79
CA ASP A 24 22.13 -10.52 13.28
C ASP A 24 22.22 -9.13 12.61
N SER A 25 22.77 -8.23 13.44
CA SER A 25 24.06 -7.54 13.26
C SER A 25 24.30 -6.55 12.11
N ASN A 26 24.88 -5.42 12.56
CA ASN A 26 25.77 -4.50 11.86
C ASN A 26 25.16 -3.26 11.18
N LYS A 27 24.64 -2.35 12.01
CA LYS A 27 24.51 -0.94 11.65
C LYS A 27 25.83 -0.21 11.87
N GLN A 28 26.41 0.24 10.76
CA GLN A 28 27.54 1.15 10.71
C GLN A 28 27.15 2.48 11.36
N ALA A 29 27.87 2.86 12.41
CA ALA A 29 27.85 4.20 12.95
C ALA A 29 28.81 5.08 12.13
N THR A 30 28.24 6.05 11.45
CA THR A 30 28.91 7.22 10.89
C THR A 30 29.62 8.01 12.00
N ALA A 31 30.94 8.14 11.91
CA ALA A 31 31.70 9.13 12.67
C ALA A 31 32.51 9.99 11.68
N CYS A 32 32.18 11.28 11.70
CA CYS A 32 32.77 12.34 10.91
C CYS A 32 33.89 13.02 11.73
N CYS A 33 34.94 13.44 11.02
CA CYS A 33 35.99 14.40 11.41
C CYS A 33 36.97 14.01 12.52
N TYR A 34 38.25 13.83 12.17
CA TYR A 34 39.32 14.65 12.75
C TYR A 34 40.52 14.79 11.80
N ARG A 35 40.87 16.05 11.60
CA ARG A 35 41.98 16.59 10.82
C ARG A 35 43.27 16.42 11.62
N HIS A 36 44.29 15.76 11.06
CA HIS A 36 45.67 15.94 11.52
C HIS A 36 46.65 15.93 10.35
N ALA A 37 47.31 17.07 10.18
CA ALA A 37 48.49 17.25 9.35
C ALA A 37 49.65 16.43 9.95
N GLY A 38 50.38 15.72 9.10
CA GLY A 38 51.51 14.87 9.49
C GLY A 38 52.43 14.59 8.31
N ARG A 39 53.29 15.55 8.05
CA ARG A 39 54.39 15.56 7.07
C ARG A 39 55.43 14.47 7.40
N LEU A 40 55.60 13.46 6.54
CA LEU A 40 56.79 12.59 6.46
C LEU A 40 57.01 12.21 4.98
N SER A 41 57.78 13.02 4.26
CA SER A 41 59.17 12.71 3.88
C SER A 41 59.30 11.47 2.99
N SER A 42 59.19 11.69 1.68
CA SER A 42 59.79 10.82 0.68
C SER A 42 61.31 10.79 0.85
N PRO A 43 61.92 9.61 0.69
CA PRO A 43 63.14 9.55 -0.09
C PRO A 43 63.10 8.32 -1.00
N PHE A 44 62.43 8.43 -2.15
CA PHE A 44 62.72 7.52 -3.27
C PHE A 44 64.07 7.94 -3.85
N LYS A 45 65.14 7.37 -3.27
CA LYS A 45 66.47 7.44 -3.85
C LYS A 45 66.43 6.74 -5.21
N ALA A 46 66.58 7.54 -6.26
CA ALA A 46 66.91 7.06 -7.59
C ALA A 46 68.25 6.31 -7.53
N LEU A 47 68.20 4.98 -7.56
CA LEU A 47 69.38 4.17 -7.80
C LEU A 47 69.65 4.19 -9.31
N GLN A 48 70.56 5.08 -9.73
CA GLN A 48 71.17 5.00 -11.05
C GLN A 48 72.00 3.72 -11.15
N ILE A 49 71.44 2.68 -11.75
CA ILE A 49 72.22 1.55 -12.24
C ILE A 49 72.84 2.00 -13.55
N LYS A 50 74.03 2.61 -13.46
CA LYS A 50 74.92 2.82 -14.60
C LYS A 50 75.73 1.55 -14.81
N GLY A 51 75.61 0.99 -16.00
CA GLY A 51 76.52 -0.03 -16.51
C GLY A 51 75.87 -1.40 -16.59
N PHE A 52 75.27 -1.70 -17.74
CA PHE A 52 75.32 -3.07 -18.26
C PHE A 52 75.54 -2.99 -19.75
N GLY A 53 76.70 -3.51 -20.16
CA GLY A 53 77.11 -3.62 -21.55
C GLY A 53 76.11 -4.43 -22.36
N ARG A 54 76.17 -4.21 -23.67
CA ARG A 54 75.45 -4.95 -24.70
C ARG A 54 75.62 -6.46 -24.50
N ILE A 55 74.64 -7.11 -23.88
CA ILE A 55 74.41 -8.55 -24.00
C ILE A 55 73.45 -8.72 -25.17
N VAL A 56 74.01 -8.75 -26.38
CA VAL A 56 73.29 -9.24 -27.57
C VAL A 56 73.42 -10.76 -27.50
N GLY A 57 72.46 -11.43 -26.86
CA GLY A 57 72.58 -12.88 -26.69
C GLY A 57 71.58 -13.62 -25.81
N ILE A 58 70.33 -13.15 -25.65
CA ILE A 58 69.26 -13.97 -25.04
C ILE A 58 67.96 -13.74 -25.83
N SER A 59 67.93 -14.18 -27.09
CA SER A 59 66.87 -13.79 -28.05
C SER A 59 65.81 -14.85 -28.35
N TYR A 60 65.82 -16.05 -27.74
CA TYR A 60 64.82 -17.06 -28.10
C TYR A 60 64.08 -17.69 -26.91
N VAL A 61 64.77 -17.99 -25.81
CA VAL A 61 64.14 -18.64 -24.64
C VAL A 61 63.29 -17.64 -23.83
N ALA A 62 63.74 -16.39 -23.67
CA ALA A 62 62.99 -15.37 -22.95
C ALA A 62 61.69 -14.94 -23.66
N LYS A 63 61.66 -14.96 -25.00
CA LYS A 63 60.44 -14.69 -25.77
C LYS A 63 59.38 -15.79 -25.60
N LYS A 64 59.82 -17.05 -25.49
CA LYS A 64 58.91 -18.20 -25.35
C LYS A 64 58.23 -18.26 -23.98
N VAL A 65 58.93 -17.83 -22.92
CA VAL A 65 58.36 -17.75 -21.55
C VAL A 65 57.35 -16.60 -21.44
N PHE A 66 57.63 -15.43 -22.03
CA PHE A 66 56.68 -14.31 -22.05
C PHE A 66 55.38 -14.63 -22.81
N ALA A 67 55.46 -15.37 -23.93
CA ALA A 67 54.28 -15.82 -24.66
C ALA A 67 53.36 -16.72 -23.79
N THR A 68 53.94 -17.61 -22.98
CA THR A 68 53.16 -18.48 -22.08
C THR A 68 52.58 -17.79 -20.83
N MET A 69 53.09 -16.60 -20.47
CA MET A 69 52.47 -15.79 -19.41
C MET A 69 51.28 -14.96 -19.94
N SER A 70 51.37 -14.50 -21.19
CA SER A 70 50.31 -13.73 -21.86
C SER A 70 48.98 -14.49 -21.99
N GLU A 71 49.02 -15.80 -22.25
CA GLU A 71 47.81 -16.63 -22.37
C GLU A 71 47.11 -16.90 -21.03
N ARG A 72 47.84 -16.84 -19.89
CA ARG A 72 47.23 -16.97 -18.56
C ARG A 72 46.53 -15.68 -18.13
N ASP A 73 47.02 -14.54 -18.58
CA ASP A 73 46.44 -13.23 -18.25
C ASP A 73 45.08 -13.02 -18.95
N GLU A 74 44.88 -13.51 -20.18
CA GLU A 74 43.60 -13.40 -20.88
C GLU A 74 42.44 -14.13 -20.16
N GLY A 75 42.72 -15.31 -19.59
CA GLY A 75 41.75 -16.05 -18.78
C GLY A 75 41.30 -15.25 -17.55
N THR A 76 42.24 -14.58 -16.88
CA THR A 76 41.92 -13.76 -15.70
C THR A 76 41.10 -12.51 -16.04
N VAL A 77 41.29 -11.92 -17.22
CA VAL A 77 40.51 -10.75 -17.66
C VAL A 77 39.06 -11.14 -17.97
N LEU A 78 38.85 -12.29 -18.63
CA LEU A 78 37.50 -12.80 -18.91
C LEU A 78 36.76 -13.19 -17.62
N GLU A 79 37.45 -13.87 -16.71
CA GLU A 79 36.89 -14.24 -15.40
C GLU A 79 36.45 -12.99 -14.61
N GLN A 80 37.30 -11.96 -14.54
CA GLN A 80 36.96 -10.70 -13.88
C GLN A 80 35.76 -10.00 -14.53
N ARG A 81 35.64 -10.04 -15.86
CA ARG A 81 34.49 -9.49 -16.56
C ARG A 81 33.21 -10.24 -16.21
N LEU A 82 33.23 -11.57 -16.23
CA LEU A 82 32.08 -12.40 -15.88
C LEU A 82 31.65 -12.18 -14.43
N ILE A 83 32.60 -12.04 -13.50
CA ILE A 83 32.29 -11.72 -12.09
C ILE A 83 31.51 -10.39 -11.99
N ARG A 84 31.96 -9.34 -12.69
CA ARG A 84 31.25 -8.05 -12.69
C ARG A 84 29.86 -8.13 -13.32
N GLU A 85 29.70 -8.92 -14.38
CA GLU A 85 28.40 -9.13 -15.02
C GLU A 85 27.45 -9.89 -14.06
N ILE A 86 27.94 -10.91 -13.36
CA ILE A 86 27.19 -11.63 -12.32
C ILE A 86 26.77 -10.68 -11.19
N GLU A 87 27.69 -9.87 -10.67
CA GLU A 87 27.39 -8.89 -9.62
C GLU A 87 26.32 -7.87 -10.07
N GLY A 88 26.38 -7.44 -11.34
CA GLY A 88 25.37 -6.56 -11.93
C GLY A 88 23.98 -7.20 -11.97
N VAL A 89 23.90 -8.47 -12.40
CA VAL A 89 22.65 -9.24 -12.40
C VAL A 89 22.13 -9.44 -10.97
N ASP A 90 23.00 -9.72 -10.00
CA ASP A 90 22.62 -9.90 -8.59
C ASP A 90 22.06 -8.62 -7.96
N GLN A 91 22.56 -7.45 -8.36
CA GLN A 91 21.98 -6.17 -7.95
C GLN A 91 20.58 -5.96 -8.54
N GLN A 92 20.39 -6.31 -9.82
CA GLN A 92 19.07 -6.24 -10.45
C GLN A 92 18.06 -7.19 -9.78
N ILE A 93 18.48 -8.41 -9.46
CA ILE A 93 17.63 -9.38 -8.75
C ILE A 93 17.18 -8.81 -7.40
N ARG A 94 18.10 -8.19 -6.64
CA ARG A 94 17.76 -7.55 -5.36
C ARG A 94 16.73 -6.43 -5.53
N GLY A 95 16.94 -5.53 -6.49
CA GLY A 95 15.99 -4.45 -6.78
C GLY A 95 14.60 -4.96 -7.16
N LEU A 96 14.51 -6.00 -8.00
CA LEU A 96 13.25 -6.62 -8.39
C LEU A 96 12.54 -7.31 -7.21
N GLN A 97 13.30 -7.95 -6.31
CA GLN A 97 12.74 -8.57 -5.11
C GLN A 97 12.16 -7.53 -4.14
N GLU A 98 12.79 -6.37 -3.98
CA GLU A 98 12.26 -5.27 -3.18
C GLU A 98 10.97 -4.72 -3.78
N GLN A 99 10.93 -4.49 -5.09
CA GLN A 99 9.72 -4.06 -5.81
C GLN A 99 8.58 -5.06 -5.63
N ARG A 100 8.86 -6.36 -5.75
CA ARG A 100 7.87 -7.42 -5.49
C ARG A 100 7.30 -7.32 -4.07
N ARG A 101 8.15 -7.18 -3.04
CA ARG A 101 7.71 -7.06 -1.63
C ARG A 101 6.85 -5.81 -1.40
N MET A 102 7.20 -4.69 -2.03
CA MET A 102 6.39 -3.47 -1.98
C MET A 102 5.01 -3.70 -2.61
N LEU A 103 4.94 -4.32 -3.80
CA LEU A 103 3.69 -4.64 -4.46
C LEU A 103 2.82 -5.61 -3.65
N GLU A 104 3.41 -6.62 -3.02
CA GLU A 104 2.70 -7.53 -2.11
C GLU A 104 2.09 -6.78 -0.91
N THR A 105 2.83 -5.83 -0.34
CA THR A 105 2.36 -4.99 0.77
C THR A 105 1.20 -4.09 0.33
N LEU A 106 1.31 -3.45 -0.84
CA LEU A 106 0.25 -2.63 -1.42
C LEU A 106 -1.00 -3.47 -1.73
N LEU A 107 -0.83 -4.68 -2.25
CA LEU A 107 -1.93 -5.61 -2.51
C LEU A 107 -2.67 -5.98 -1.21
N LEU A 108 -1.95 -6.26 -0.12
CA LEU A 108 -2.55 -6.54 1.17
C LEU A 108 -3.32 -5.34 1.71
N LYS A 109 -2.79 -4.12 1.56
CA LYS A 109 -3.48 -2.88 1.94
C LYS A 109 -4.78 -2.70 1.15
N ALA A 110 -4.72 -2.83 -0.18
CA ALA A 110 -5.90 -2.73 -1.05
C ALA A 110 -6.96 -3.79 -0.72
N ARG A 111 -6.55 -5.03 -0.40
CA ARG A 111 -7.49 -6.07 0.03
C ARG A 111 -8.20 -5.71 1.34
N ARG A 112 -7.49 -5.16 2.33
CA ARG A 112 -8.08 -4.72 3.61
C ARG A 112 -9.07 -3.57 3.41
N GLU A 113 -8.70 -2.58 2.61
CA GLU A 113 -9.56 -1.43 2.30
C GLU A 113 -10.82 -1.83 1.52
N ASN A 114 -10.70 -2.77 0.58
CA ASN A 114 -11.85 -3.31 -0.15
C ASN A 114 -12.84 -4.06 0.75
N VAL A 115 -12.35 -4.84 1.71
CA VAL A 115 -13.22 -5.52 2.68
C VAL A 115 -13.95 -4.51 3.56
N ALA A 116 -13.26 -3.49 4.06
CA ALA A 116 -13.86 -2.43 4.88
C ALA A 116 -14.90 -1.60 4.09
N THR A 117 -14.59 -1.25 2.84
CA THR A 117 -15.50 -0.47 1.98
C THR A 117 -16.73 -1.30 1.58
N ARG A 118 -16.56 -2.59 1.29
CA ARG A 118 -17.65 -3.50 0.91
C ARG A 118 -18.60 -3.79 2.08
N THR A 119 -18.12 -3.88 3.31
CA THR A 119 -18.97 -4.13 4.49
C THR A 119 -19.82 -2.91 4.86
N VAL A 120 -19.24 -1.70 4.81
CA VAL A 120 -19.96 -0.45 5.10
C VAL A 120 -20.94 -0.09 3.98
N SER A 121 -20.57 -0.32 2.71
CA SER A 121 -21.47 -0.09 1.57
C SER A 121 -22.65 -1.05 1.54
N ARG A 122 -22.51 -2.29 2.00
CA ARG A 122 -23.60 -3.29 1.97
C ARG A 122 -24.70 -3.04 3.00
N ARG A 123 -24.38 -2.57 4.22
CA ARG A 123 -25.44 -2.38 5.24
C ARG A 123 -26.37 -1.20 4.96
N ASN A 124 -25.82 -0.05 4.54
CA ASN A 124 -26.65 1.13 4.26
C ASN A 124 -27.38 1.06 2.92
N SER A 125 -26.84 0.37 1.92
CA SER A 125 -27.53 0.20 0.64
C SER A 125 -28.65 -0.82 0.72
N VAL A 126 -28.46 -1.96 1.41
CA VAL A 126 -29.47 -3.03 1.47
C VAL A 126 -30.71 -2.59 2.23
N GLY A 127 -30.58 -2.04 3.45
CA GLY A 127 -31.73 -1.54 4.21
C GLY A 127 -32.48 -0.45 3.46
N ARG A 128 -31.75 0.46 2.81
CA ARG A 128 -32.34 1.50 1.95
C ARG A 128 -33.13 0.90 0.79
N ILE A 129 -32.53 -0.03 0.03
CA ILE A 129 -33.15 -0.64 -1.14
C ILE A 129 -34.41 -1.40 -0.72
N LEU A 130 -34.36 -2.13 0.40
CA LEU A 130 -35.51 -2.87 0.92
C LEU A 130 -36.68 -1.92 1.25
N VAL A 131 -36.43 -0.87 2.04
CA VAL A 131 -37.48 0.09 2.41
C VAL A 131 -38.07 0.78 1.17
N GLU A 132 -37.22 1.21 0.24
CA GLU A 132 -37.66 1.88 -0.99
C GLU A 132 -38.49 0.96 -1.88
N THR A 133 -38.08 -0.30 -2.02
CA THR A 133 -38.80 -1.32 -2.80
C THR A 133 -40.18 -1.58 -2.21
N VAL A 134 -40.27 -1.73 -0.88
CA VAL A 134 -41.54 -1.94 -0.17
C VAL A 134 -42.51 -0.78 -0.38
N ILE A 135 -42.03 0.46 -0.34
CA ILE A 135 -42.88 1.65 -0.59
C ILE A 135 -43.46 1.60 -2.01
N VAL A 136 -42.62 1.34 -3.01
CA VAL A 136 -43.05 1.28 -4.41
C VAL A 136 -44.02 0.11 -4.64
N GLU A 137 -43.72 -1.07 -4.08
CA GLU A 137 -44.60 -2.25 -4.15
C GLU A 137 -45.96 -2.00 -3.49
N ALA A 138 -45.99 -1.35 -2.32
CA ALA A 138 -47.24 -1.01 -1.63
C ALA A 138 -48.11 -0.08 -2.48
N LEU A 139 -47.51 0.94 -3.10
CA LEU A 139 -48.23 1.86 -4.00
C LEU A 139 -48.74 1.15 -5.26
N LYS A 140 -47.93 0.27 -5.87
CA LYS A 140 -48.33 -0.54 -7.04
C LYS A 140 -49.46 -1.51 -6.70
N ALA A 141 -49.36 -2.21 -5.58
CA ALA A 141 -50.36 -3.18 -5.13
C ALA A 141 -51.70 -2.51 -4.83
N ALA A 142 -51.68 -1.34 -4.18
CA ALA A 142 -52.89 -0.63 -3.81
C ALA A 142 -53.64 -0.02 -5.01
N LYS A 143 -52.94 0.27 -6.13
CA LYS A 143 -53.46 0.97 -7.32
C LYS A 143 -54.17 2.31 -7.02
N ARG A 144 -53.95 2.85 -5.82
CA ARG A 144 -54.49 4.10 -5.31
C ARG A 144 -53.41 4.87 -4.59
N PRO A 145 -53.52 6.20 -4.48
CA PRO A 145 -52.62 6.97 -3.65
C PRO A 145 -52.71 6.52 -2.18
N LEU A 146 -51.56 6.36 -1.54
CA LEU A 146 -51.46 5.99 -0.13
C LEU A 146 -50.94 7.16 0.69
N ASN A 147 -51.43 7.27 1.94
CA ASN A 147 -50.94 8.27 2.86
C ASN A 147 -49.62 7.83 3.54
N ASN A 148 -48.92 8.77 4.17
CA ASN A 148 -47.67 8.49 4.88
C ASN A 148 -47.81 7.39 5.95
N PHE A 149 -48.95 7.34 6.64
CA PHE A 149 -49.18 6.38 7.72
C PHE A 149 -49.32 4.96 7.16
N GLU A 150 -50.13 4.76 6.11
CA GLU A 150 -50.31 3.49 5.42
C GLU A 150 -48.97 2.97 4.87
N LEU A 151 -48.19 3.85 4.24
CA LEU A 151 -46.86 3.50 3.73
C LEU A 151 -45.87 3.15 4.86
N TYR A 152 -45.90 3.90 5.95
CA TYR A 152 -45.04 3.62 7.10
C TYR A 152 -45.39 2.28 7.76
N GLN A 153 -46.68 1.96 7.89
CA GLN A 153 -47.12 0.66 8.39
C GLN A 153 -46.66 -0.48 7.47
N ALA A 154 -46.76 -0.32 6.15
CA ALA A 154 -46.26 -1.30 5.19
C ALA A 154 -44.75 -1.54 5.34
N VAL A 155 -43.98 -0.47 5.60
CA VAL A 155 -42.54 -0.57 5.87
C VAL A 155 -42.27 -1.27 7.21
N LEU A 156 -42.97 -0.91 8.28
CA LEU A 156 -42.79 -1.52 9.61
C LEU A 156 -43.10 -3.03 9.63
N LEU A 157 -44.05 -3.48 8.80
CA LEU A 157 -44.34 -4.90 8.63
C LEU A 157 -43.15 -5.68 8.04
N ARG A 158 -42.24 -5.02 7.32
CA ARG A 158 -41.05 -5.63 6.70
C ARG A 158 -39.78 -5.37 7.50
N ASP A 159 -39.62 -4.16 8.02
CA ASP A 159 -38.48 -3.77 8.85
C ASP A 159 -38.98 -2.92 10.04
N PRO A 160 -39.15 -3.53 11.22
CA PRO A 160 -39.64 -2.83 12.41
C PRO A 160 -38.59 -1.89 13.03
N THR A 161 -37.34 -1.91 12.55
CA THR A 161 -36.26 -1.08 13.09
C THR A 161 -36.23 0.32 12.49
N VAL A 162 -36.99 0.56 11.42
CA VAL A 162 -37.03 1.83 10.70
C VAL A 162 -37.70 2.90 11.54
N LYS A 163 -37.00 4.00 11.78
CA LYS A 163 -37.54 5.22 12.42
C LYS A 163 -38.31 6.07 11.42
N ASP A 164 -39.31 6.82 11.88
CA ASP A 164 -40.09 7.76 11.06
C ASP A 164 -39.22 8.79 10.31
N THR A 165 -38.18 9.33 10.95
CA THR A 165 -37.24 10.28 10.31
C THR A 165 -36.50 9.65 9.12
N THR A 166 -36.09 8.39 9.26
CA THR A 166 -35.44 7.60 8.20
C THR A 166 -36.43 7.32 7.08
N PHE A 167 -37.66 6.93 7.40
CA PHE A 167 -38.74 6.72 6.44
C PHE A 167 -39.03 7.97 5.59
N ARG A 168 -39.18 9.14 6.21
CA ARG A 168 -39.36 10.42 5.50
C ARG A 168 -38.21 10.71 4.54
N SER A 169 -36.98 10.37 4.93
CA SER A 169 -35.79 10.52 4.09
C SER A 169 -35.81 9.58 2.88
N HIS A 170 -36.40 8.39 2.99
CA HIS A 170 -36.61 7.48 1.85
C HIS A 170 -37.69 8.01 0.90
N LEU A 171 -38.82 8.49 1.43
CA LEU A 171 -39.85 9.13 0.60
C LEU A 171 -39.31 10.31 -0.20
N HIS A 172 -38.53 11.18 0.43
CA HIS A 172 -37.91 12.31 -0.26
C HIS A 172 -36.99 11.85 -1.39
N ARG A 173 -36.17 10.82 -1.14
CA ARG A 173 -35.26 10.27 -2.15
C ARG A 173 -35.96 9.54 -3.29
N LEU A 174 -37.10 8.90 -3.03
CA LEU A 174 -37.94 8.31 -4.08
C LEU A 174 -38.59 9.40 -4.93
N ALA A 175 -39.05 10.48 -4.30
CA ALA A 175 -39.62 11.63 -4.99
C ALA A 175 -38.60 12.36 -5.87
N GLN A 176 -37.35 12.49 -5.43
CA GLN A 176 -36.26 13.07 -6.23
C GLN A 176 -35.89 12.25 -7.47
N ARG A 177 -36.23 10.96 -7.50
CA ARG A 177 -35.99 10.05 -8.62
C ARG A 177 -37.25 9.85 -9.48
N ASP A 178 -38.30 10.63 -9.23
CA ASP A 178 -39.59 10.53 -9.89
C ASP A 178 -40.26 9.14 -9.81
N GLN A 179 -39.80 8.27 -8.91
CA GLN A 179 -40.38 6.93 -8.71
C GLN A 179 -41.74 7.00 -8.01
N ILE A 180 -41.92 8.03 -7.18
CA ILE A 180 -43.20 8.38 -6.56
C ILE A 180 -43.43 9.86 -6.75
N VAL A 181 -44.70 10.24 -6.86
CA VAL A 181 -45.09 11.65 -6.97
C VAL A 181 -46.20 11.96 -5.97
N ARG A 182 -46.30 13.22 -5.56
CA ARG A 182 -47.37 13.65 -4.66
C ARG A 182 -48.70 13.63 -5.40
N ALA A 183 -49.75 13.15 -4.72
CA ALA A 183 -51.11 13.25 -5.26
C ALA A 183 -51.54 14.73 -5.30
N SER A 184 -52.21 15.13 -6.37
CA SER A 184 -52.70 16.50 -6.54
C SER A 184 -53.67 16.87 -5.42
N GLY A 185 -53.46 18.02 -4.78
CA GLY A 185 -54.38 18.58 -3.80
C GLY A 185 -54.32 17.98 -2.38
N ARG A 186 -53.41 17.04 -2.09
CA ARG A 186 -53.27 16.46 -0.73
C ARG A 186 -51.81 16.38 -0.27
N ARG A 187 -51.52 16.87 0.94
CA ARG A 187 -50.19 16.72 1.57
C ARG A 187 -50.04 15.33 2.16
N GLY A 188 -48.85 14.75 2.04
CA GLY A 188 -48.54 13.44 2.64
C GLY A 188 -49.26 12.26 1.99
N VAL A 189 -49.73 12.43 0.75
CA VAL A 189 -50.33 11.38 -0.07
C VAL A 189 -49.47 11.20 -1.31
N TRP A 190 -49.10 9.95 -1.58
CA TRP A 190 -48.17 9.58 -2.65
C TRP A 190 -48.83 8.62 -3.62
N LYS A 191 -48.47 8.73 -4.90
CA LYS A 191 -48.83 7.79 -5.96
C LYS A 191 -47.57 7.33 -6.68
N VAL A 192 -47.65 6.20 -7.38
CA VAL A 192 -46.57 5.71 -8.23
C VAL A 192 -46.25 6.75 -9.31
N GLY A 193 -44.96 6.93 -9.60
CA GLY A 193 -44.49 7.79 -10.69
C GLY A 193 -44.90 7.24 -12.07
N PRO A 194 -44.91 8.11 -13.10
CA PRO A 194 -45.37 7.76 -14.44
C PRO A 194 -44.56 6.62 -15.08
N ASP A 195 -43.26 6.53 -14.80
CA ASP A 195 -42.36 5.52 -15.39
C ASP A 195 -42.53 4.12 -14.81
N HIS A 196 -43.34 3.97 -13.76
CA HIS A 196 -43.49 2.74 -13.00
C HIS A 196 -44.95 2.35 -12.73
N ALA A 197 -45.92 3.06 -13.33
CA ALA A 197 -47.36 2.82 -13.14
C ALA A 197 -47.84 1.51 -13.80
#